data_AF-A6JTD9-F1
#
_entry.id   AF-A6JTD9-F1
#
_cell.length_a   1.000
_cell.length_b   1.000
_cell.length_c   1.000
_cell.angle_alpha   90.00
_cell.angle_beta   90.00
_cell.angle_gamma   90.00
#
_symmetry.space_group_name_H-M   'P 1'
#
loop_
_entity.id
_entity.type
_entity.pdbx_description
1 polymer ?
#
loop_
_entity_poly.entity_id
_entity_poly.type
_entity_poly.pdbx_seq_one_letter_code
_entity_poly.pdbx_strand_id
1 'polypeptide(L)'
;MSDYENDDECWSALESFRVKLISVIDPSRITPYLRQCKVLNPDDEEQVLSDPNLVIRKRKVGVLLDILQRTGHKGYVAFLESLELYYPQLYRKVTGKEPARVFSMIIDASGESGLTQLLMTEVMKLQKKVQDLTALLSSKDDFIKELRVKDSLLRKHQERVDQLRHSLMKAEDDCKVERKHTLKLRHAMEQRPSQELLWDLQQERDLLQARVQELEVSVQEGKLHRNSPYIQVLEEDWRQALQEHQEQASTIFSLRKDLRQAEALRTRCMEEKEMFELQCLALRKDAKMYKDRIEAILQQMEEVSIERDQQLQQHSRVVDVPPGPLVGAKTYTAK
;
A
#
# COMPACT_ATOMS: atom_id res chain seq x y z
N MET A 1 -26.83 -21.15 64.95
CA MET A 1 -26.57 -19.80 64.39
C MET A 1 -25.06 -19.67 64.30
N SER A 2 -24.47 -20.08 63.18
CA SER A 2 -23.00 -20.03 62.99
C SER A 2 -22.53 -20.12 61.53
N ASP A 3 -23.32 -20.68 60.62
CA ASP A 3 -22.86 -20.87 59.23
C ASP A 3 -23.13 -19.63 58.34
N TYR A 4 -24.20 -18.87 58.61
CA TYR A 4 -24.56 -17.69 57.82
C TYR A 4 -23.71 -16.44 58.14
N GLU A 5 -23.14 -16.34 59.33
CA GLU A 5 -22.29 -15.20 59.72
C GLU A 5 -20.91 -15.26 59.08
N ASN A 6 -20.39 -16.48 58.82
CA ASN A 6 -19.08 -16.70 58.20
C ASN A 6 -19.10 -16.44 56.67
N ASP A 7 -20.26 -16.61 56.02
CA ASP A 7 -20.44 -16.42 54.58
C ASP A 7 -20.40 -14.93 54.17
N ASP A 8 -21.04 -14.07 54.96
CA ASP A 8 -21.08 -12.62 54.72
C ASP A 8 -19.71 -11.97 54.97
N GLU A 9 -18.93 -12.47 55.93
CA GLU A 9 -17.56 -12.00 56.17
C GLU A 9 -16.61 -12.29 54.99
N CYS A 10 -16.73 -13.48 54.36
CA CYS A 10 -15.89 -13.88 53.23
C CYS A 10 -16.06 -12.96 52.00
N TRP A 11 -17.31 -12.67 51.62
CA TRP A 11 -17.62 -11.79 50.50
C TRP A 11 -17.35 -10.32 50.82
N SER A 12 -17.55 -9.89 52.06
CA SER A 12 -17.21 -8.53 52.51
C SER A 12 -15.71 -8.23 52.38
N ALA A 13 -14.85 -9.21 52.68
CA ALA A 13 -13.41 -9.09 52.45
C ALA A 13 -13.07 -8.96 50.96
N LEU A 14 -13.75 -9.73 50.10
CA LEU A 14 -13.56 -9.70 48.64
C LEU A 14 -14.02 -8.36 48.04
N GLU A 15 -15.07 -7.75 48.60
CA GLU A 15 -15.65 -6.51 48.13
C GLU A 15 -14.65 -5.35 48.14
N SER A 16 -13.74 -5.32 49.13
CA SER A 16 -12.63 -4.36 49.18
C SER A 16 -11.69 -4.42 47.96
N PHE A 17 -11.67 -5.54 47.24
CA PHE A 17 -10.89 -5.75 46.02
C PHE A 17 -11.72 -5.64 44.73
N ARG A 18 -13.04 -5.40 44.82
CA ARG A 18 -13.98 -5.46 43.69
C ARG A 18 -13.52 -4.65 42.49
N VAL A 19 -13.10 -3.39 42.68
CA VAL A 19 -12.60 -2.53 41.60
C VAL A 19 -11.43 -3.16 40.84
N LYS A 20 -10.51 -3.80 41.58
CA LYS A 20 -9.37 -4.48 40.96
C LYS A 20 -9.83 -5.75 40.24
N LEU A 21 -10.68 -6.56 40.86
CA LEU A 21 -11.22 -7.80 40.29
C LEU A 21 -11.93 -7.53 38.95
N ILE A 22 -12.89 -6.60 38.92
CA ILE A 22 -13.65 -6.27 37.71
C ILE A 22 -12.78 -5.68 36.59
N SER A 23 -11.66 -5.04 36.94
CA SER A 23 -10.76 -4.44 35.96
C SER A 23 -9.83 -5.44 35.27
N VAL A 24 -9.51 -6.55 35.94
CA VAL A 24 -8.48 -7.51 35.49
C VAL A 24 -9.11 -8.78 34.92
N ILE A 25 -10.23 -9.23 35.47
CA ILE A 25 -10.82 -10.52 35.12
C ILE A 25 -11.52 -10.44 33.76
N ASP A 26 -11.29 -11.46 32.95
CA ASP A 26 -12.14 -11.81 31.80
C ASP A 26 -13.11 -12.92 32.20
N PRO A 27 -14.43 -12.67 32.18
CA PRO A 27 -15.42 -13.66 32.59
C PRO A 27 -15.37 -14.92 31.72
N SER A 28 -15.09 -14.80 30.42
CA SER A 28 -15.04 -15.95 29.49
C SER A 28 -13.98 -17.00 29.86
N ARG A 29 -12.96 -16.60 30.63
CA ARG A 29 -11.91 -17.49 31.11
C ARG A 29 -12.32 -18.29 32.34
N ILE A 30 -13.27 -17.79 33.15
CA ILE A 30 -13.60 -18.38 34.45
C ILE A 30 -15.01 -18.99 34.51
N THR A 31 -15.97 -18.51 33.71
CA THR A 31 -17.35 -19.05 33.70
C THR A 31 -17.42 -20.55 33.38
N PRO A 32 -16.58 -21.15 32.49
CA PRO A 32 -16.66 -22.59 32.25
C PRO A 32 -16.29 -23.42 33.49
N TYR A 33 -15.31 -22.93 34.25
CA TYR A 33 -14.88 -23.54 35.50
C TYR A 33 -15.96 -23.40 36.59
N LEU A 34 -16.52 -22.20 36.76
CA LEU A 34 -17.59 -21.93 37.72
C LEU A 34 -18.85 -22.75 37.44
N ARG A 35 -19.20 -22.96 36.16
CA ARG A 35 -20.27 -23.87 35.74
C ARG A 35 -19.96 -25.31 36.12
N GLN A 36 -18.72 -25.76 35.93
CA GLN A 36 -18.28 -27.10 36.32
C GLN A 36 -18.36 -27.33 37.84
N CYS A 37 -18.10 -26.29 38.65
CA CYS A 37 -18.27 -26.30 40.11
C CYS A 37 -19.74 -26.23 40.57
N LYS A 38 -20.70 -26.12 39.64
CA LYS A 38 -22.14 -25.98 39.94
C LYS A 38 -22.43 -24.78 40.87
N VAL A 39 -21.76 -23.65 40.61
CA VAL A 39 -22.02 -22.35 41.27
C VAL A 39 -22.49 -21.28 40.27
N LEU A 40 -22.56 -21.64 38.99
CA LEU A 40 -23.05 -20.80 37.89
C LEU A 40 -23.88 -21.68 36.97
N ASN A 41 -25.12 -21.30 36.68
CA ASN A 41 -25.97 -22.06 35.76
C ASN A 41 -25.68 -21.68 34.30
N PRO A 42 -26.07 -22.51 33.32
CA PRO A 42 -25.90 -22.19 31.90
C PRO A 42 -26.56 -20.86 31.50
N ASP A 43 -27.75 -20.57 32.04
CA ASP A 43 -28.49 -19.33 31.76
C ASP A 43 -27.75 -18.10 32.33
N ASP A 44 -27.18 -18.23 33.54
CA ASP A 44 -26.36 -17.20 34.16
C ASP A 44 -25.06 -16.96 33.36
N GLU A 45 -24.44 -18.03 32.85
CA GLU A 45 -23.25 -17.95 31.98
C GLU A 45 -23.57 -17.24 30.66
N GLU A 46 -24.68 -17.60 30.01
CA GLU A 46 -25.11 -16.95 28.77
C GLU A 46 -25.43 -15.47 29.00
N GLN A 47 -26.11 -15.13 30.10
CA GLN A 47 -26.36 -13.75 30.48
C GLN A 47 -25.04 -12.97 30.64
N VAL A 48 -24.08 -13.50 31.38
CA VAL A 48 -22.79 -12.81 31.61
C VAL A 48 -22.00 -12.65 30.31
N LEU A 49 -21.98 -13.66 29.43
CA LEU A 49 -21.14 -13.66 28.24
C LEU A 49 -21.77 -12.97 27.03
N SER A 50 -23.08 -13.12 26.84
CA SER A 50 -23.77 -12.79 25.59
C SER A 50 -24.79 -11.66 25.71
N ASP A 51 -25.10 -11.16 26.90
CA ASP A 51 -26.07 -10.06 27.06
C ASP A 51 -25.59 -8.79 26.34
N PRO A 52 -26.35 -8.29 25.33
CA PRO A 52 -26.00 -7.07 24.59
C PRO A 52 -25.97 -5.82 25.48
N ASN A 53 -26.62 -5.83 26.65
CA ASN A 53 -26.59 -4.72 27.60
C ASN A 53 -25.30 -4.68 28.43
N LEU A 54 -24.58 -5.79 28.52
CA LEU A 54 -23.33 -5.93 29.26
C LEU A 54 -22.10 -5.75 28.36
N VAL A 55 -22.09 -4.81 27.42
CA VAL A 55 -20.95 -4.60 26.47
C VAL A 55 -19.59 -4.42 27.18
N ILE A 56 -19.60 -3.82 28.36
CA ILE A 56 -18.39 -3.48 29.12
C ILE A 56 -17.94 -4.68 29.98
N ARG A 57 -16.72 -5.19 29.76
CA ARG A 57 -16.12 -6.30 30.54
C ARG A 57 -16.24 -6.10 32.06
N LYS A 58 -15.98 -4.90 32.56
CA LYS A 58 -16.09 -4.58 34.00
C LYS A 58 -17.50 -4.82 34.55
N ARG A 59 -18.54 -4.49 33.76
CA ARG A 59 -19.94 -4.75 34.13
C ARG A 59 -20.25 -6.24 34.11
N LYS A 60 -19.77 -6.98 33.09
CA LYS A 60 -19.90 -8.45 33.03
C LYS A 60 -19.33 -9.13 34.28
N VAL A 61 -18.12 -8.74 34.70
CA VAL A 61 -17.50 -9.30 35.92
C VAL A 61 -18.25 -8.87 37.17
N GLY A 62 -18.72 -7.62 37.25
CA GLY A 62 -19.55 -7.15 38.37
C GLY A 62 -20.80 -8.01 38.55
N VAL A 63 -21.56 -8.23 37.46
CA VAL A 63 -22.75 -9.08 37.46
C VAL A 63 -22.40 -10.52 37.84
N LEU A 64 -21.29 -11.06 37.31
CA LEU A 64 -20.82 -12.40 37.67
C LEU A 64 -20.52 -12.52 39.17
N LEU A 65 -19.86 -11.54 39.78
CA LEU A 65 -19.60 -11.52 41.23
C LEU A 65 -20.90 -11.50 42.02
N ASP A 66 -21.88 -10.70 41.58
CA ASP A 66 -23.19 -10.59 42.25
C ASP A 66 -23.99 -11.90 42.16
N ILE A 67 -23.86 -12.63 41.05
CA ILE A 67 -24.44 -13.97 40.89
C ILE A 67 -23.77 -14.96 41.84
N LEU A 68 -22.44 -14.99 41.89
CA LEU A 68 -21.68 -15.90 42.74
C LEU A 68 -21.92 -15.63 44.23
N GLN A 69 -22.10 -14.37 44.63
CA GLN A 69 -22.40 -14.01 46.01
C GLN A 69 -23.71 -14.65 46.50
N ARG A 70 -24.73 -14.78 45.63
CA ARG A 70 -25.99 -15.46 45.97
C ARG A 70 -25.82 -16.96 46.25
N THR A 71 -24.68 -17.55 45.89
CA THR A 71 -24.35 -18.95 46.14
C THR A 71 -23.55 -19.18 47.43
N GLY A 72 -23.37 -18.13 48.25
CA GLY A 72 -22.77 -18.21 49.58
C GLY A 72 -21.29 -18.61 49.58
N HIS A 73 -20.85 -19.33 50.61
CA HIS A 73 -19.47 -19.82 50.72
C HIS A 73 -19.02 -20.64 49.52
N LYS A 74 -19.93 -21.44 48.95
CA LYS A 74 -19.65 -22.31 47.81
C LYS A 74 -19.18 -21.50 46.59
N GLY A 75 -19.86 -20.38 46.30
CA GLY A 75 -19.45 -19.46 45.25
C GLY A 75 -18.12 -18.79 45.52
N TYR A 76 -17.88 -18.42 46.78
CA TYR A 76 -16.63 -17.79 47.21
C TYR A 76 -15.43 -18.71 46.97
N VAL A 77 -15.50 -19.97 47.43
CA VAL A 77 -14.42 -20.94 47.25
C VAL A 77 -14.20 -21.24 45.76
N ALA A 78 -15.25 -21.50 44.99
CA ALA A 78 -15.15 -21.74 43.56
C ALA A 78 -14.56 -20.54 42.79
N PHE A 79 -14.91 -19.31 43.21
CA PHE A 79 -14.32 -18.09 42.65
C PHE A 79 -12.83 -18.00 42.96
N LEU A 80 -12.41 -18.25 44.20
CA LEU A 80 -11.00 -18.26 44.58
C LEU A 80 -10.19 -19.33 43.84
N GLU A 81 -10.71 -20.55 43.69
CA GLU A 81 -10.06 -21.60 42.88
C GLU A 81 -9.92 -21.17 41.40
N SER A 82 -10.93 -20.48 40.85
CA SER A 82 -10.84 -19.92 39.49
C SER A 82 -9.78 -18.82 39.37
N LEU A 83 -9.62 -17.97 40.38
CA LEU A 83 -8.57 -16.96 40.43
C LEU A 83 -7.19 -17.61 40.54
N GLU A 84 -7.07 -18.64 41.36
CA GLU A 84 -5.84 -19.38 41.56
C GLU A 84 -5.35 -20.04 40.25
N LEU A 85 -6.30 -20.56 39.47
CA LEU A 85 -6.03 -21.21 38.19
C LEU A 85 -5.66 -20.22 37.07
N TYR A 86 -6.45 -19.16 36.90
CA TYR A 86 -6.35 -18.28 35.72
C TYR A 86 -5.65 -16.94 35.98
N TYR A 87 -5.58 -16.50 37.24
CA TYR A 87 -5.05 -15.20 37.67
C TYR A 87 -4.23 -15.31 38.97
N PRO A 88 -3.12 -16.07 39.00
CA PRO A 88 -2.38 -16.37 40.23
C PRO A 88 -1.88 -15.12 40.98
N GLN A 89 -1.53 -14.06 40.25
CA GLN A 89 -1.10 -12.78 40.83
C GLN A 89 -2.25 -12.00 41.48
N LEU A 90 -3.48 -12.17 40.97
CA LEU A 90 -4.68 -11.57 41.53
C LEU A 90 -5.12 -12.33 42.77
N TYR A 91 -5.09 -13.67 42.73
CA TYR A 91 -5.32 -14.53 43.89
C TYR A 91 -4.41 -14.14 45.06
N ARG A 92 -3.08 -14.11 44.85
CA ARG A 92 -2.11 -13.75 45.91
C ARG A 92 -2.41 -12.39 46.54
N LYS A 93 -2.86 -11.42 45.74
CA LYS A 93 -3.18 -10.08 46.25
C LYS A 93 -4.46 -10.04 47.09
N VAL A 94 -5.44 -10.88 46.75
CA VAL A 94 -6.75 -10.93 47.43
C VAL A 94 -6.67 -11.76 48.70
N THR A 95 -5.96 -12.89 48.67
CA THR A 95 -5.92 -13.86 49.78
C THR A 95 -4.66 -13.76 50.65
N GLY A 96 -3.59 -13.13 50.14
CA GLY A 96 -2.27 -13.12 50.80
C GLY A 96 -1.53 -14.46 50.76
N LYS A 97 -2.08 -15.48 50.08
CA LYS A 97 -1.55 -16.84 50.03
C LYS A 97 -0.94 -17.18 48.67
N GLU A 98 0.00 -18.13 48.64
CA GLU A 98 0.53 -18.66 47.39
C GLU A 98 -0.48 -19.60 46.71
N PRO A 99 -0.63 -19.56 45.38
CA PRO A 99 -1.44 -20.51 44.62
C PRO A 99 -0.95 -21.96 44.78
N ALA A 100 -1.72 -22.79 45.47
CA ALA A 100 -1.58 -24.24 45.57
C ALA A 100 -2.26 -25.00 44.42
N ARG A 101 -3.22 -24.37 43.71
CA ARG A 101 -3.99 -24.91 42.58
C ARG A 101 -4.73 -26.20 42.92
N VAL A 102 -5.48 -26.17 44.02
CA VAL A 102 -6.25 -27.32 44.48
C VAL A 102 -7.63 -27.27 43.82
N PHE A 103 -8.04 -28.36 43.17
CA PHE A 103 -9.33 -28.47 42.48
C PHE A 103 -10.43 -29.06 43.39
N SER A 104 -10.47 -28.64 44.65
CA SER A 104 -11.40 -29.21 45.64
C SER A 104 -12.84 -29.09 45.19
N MET A 105 -13.26 -27.95 44.64
CA MET A 105 -14.65 -27.74 44.25
C MET A 105 -15.10 -28.61 43.07
N ILE A 106 -14.24 -28.83 42.06
CA ILE A 106 -14.59 -29.70 40.94
C ILE A 106 -14.57 -31.17 41.39
N ILE A 107 -13.61 -31.56 42.20
CA ILE A 107 -13.51 -32.93 42.73
C ILE A 107 -14.71 -33.23 43.63
N ASP A 108 -15.14 -32.31 44.48
CA ASP A 108 -16.33 -32.47 45.30
C ASP A 108 -17.62 -32.50 44.45
N ALA A 109 -17.67 -31.72 43.36
CA ALA A 109 -18.84 -31.65 42.49
C ALA A 109 -18.98 -32.83 41.52
N SER A 110 -17.87 -33.46 41.12
CA SER A 110 -17.82 -34.43 40.01
C SER A 110 -16.93 -35.67 40.23
N GLY A 111 -16.18 -35.74 41.34
CA GLY A 111 -15.20 -36.79 41.63
C GLY A 111 -13.91 -36.67 40.82
N GLU A 112 -12.84 -37.31 41.28
CA GLU A 112 -11.55 -37.35 40.56
C GLU A 112 -11.67 -38.03 39.18
N SER A 113 -12.50 -39.06 39.07
CA SER A 113 -12.80 -39.74 37.81
C SER A 113 -13.56 -38.83 36.83
N GLY A 114 -14.49 -38.00 37.34
CA GLY A 114 -15.21 -37.00 36.55
C GLY A 114 -14.27 -35.91 36.02
N LEU A 115 -13.37 -35.38 36.85
CA LEU A 115 -12.35 -34.43 36.43
C LEU A 115 -11.44 -35.02 35.34
N THR A 116 -11.01 -36.28 35.51
CA THR A 116 -10.16 -36.97 34.52
C THR A 116 -10.87 -37.11 33.18
N GLN A 117 -12.15 -37.48 33.17
CA GLN A 117 -12.94 -37.62 31.95
C GLN A 117 -13.14 -36.27 31.22
N LEU A 118 -13.37 -35.19 31.98
CA LEU A 118 -13.47 -33.84 31.41
C LEU A 118 -12.16 -33.41 30.76
N LEU A 119 -11.04 -33.58 31.46
CA LEU A 119 -9.71 -33.27 30.93
C LEU A 119 -9.43 -34.09 29.66
N MET A 120 -9.74 -35.39 29.67
CA MET A 120 -9.55 -36.24 28.49
C MET A 120 -10.39 -35.76 27.30
N THR A 121 -11.66 -35.39 27.54
CA THR A 121 -12.56 -34.88 26.49
C THR A 121 -12.02 -33.57 25.91
N GLU A 122 -11.53 -32.67 26.75
CA GLU A 122 -11.00 -31.37 26.31
C GLU A 122 -9.66 -31.52 25.57
N VAL A 123 -8.79 -32.43 26.02
CA VAL A 123 -7.57 -32.80 25.28
C VAL A 123 -7.90 -33.36 23.91
N MET A 124 -8.91 -34.23 23.78
CA MET A 124 -9.32 -34.77 22.49
C MET A 124 -9.86 -33.67 21.55
N LYS A 125 -10.63 -32.71 22.06
CA LYS A 125 -11.09 -31.55 21.27
C LYS A 125 -9.94 -30.67 20.81
N LEU A 126 -8.99 -30.37 21.70
CA LEU A 126 -7.80 -29.59 21.36
C LEU A 126 -6.94 -30.31 20.31
N GLN A 127 -6.75 -31.62 20.47
CA GLN A 127 -6.01 -32.44 19.50
C GLN A 127 -6.71 -32.43 18.13
N LYS A 128 -8.04 -32.54 18.09
CA LYS A 128 -8.81 -32.42 16.85
C LYS A 128 -8.65 -31.03 16.22
N LYS A 129 -8.72 -29.96 17.02
CA LYS A 129 -8.54 -28.59 16.53
C LYS A 129 -7.15 -28.34 15.96
N VAL A 130 -6.10 -28.91 16.58
CA VAL A 130 -4.73 -28.87 16.06
C VAL A 130 -4.64 -29.58 14.71
N GLN A 131 -5.26 -30.76 14.57
CA GLN A 131 -5.29 -31.48 13.28
C GLN A 131 -5.99 -30.66 12.20
N ASP A 132 -7.15 -30.07 12.50
CA ASP A 132 -7.91 -29.28 11.53
C ASP A 132 -7.17 -28.01 11.11
N LEU A 133 -6.53 -27.31 12.06
CA LEU A 133 -5.70 -26.14 11.77
C LEU A 133 -4.46 -26.52 10.94
N THR A 134 -3.86 -27.67 11.20
CA THR A 134 -2.72 -28.18 10.43
C THR A 134 -3.12 -28.44 8.97
N ALA A 135 -4.27 -29.08 8.74
CA ALA A 135 -4.81 -29.32 7.40
C ALA A 135 -5.17 -28.01 6.66
N LEU A 136 -5.71 -27.03 7.38
CA LEU A 136 -6.00 -25.71 6.81
C LEU A 136 -4.73 -24.96 6.42
N LEU A 137 -3.69 -25.04 7.26
CA LEU A 137 -2.38 -24.45 6.97
C LEU A 137 -1.75 -25.08 5.73
N SER A 138 -1.75 -26.41 5.62
CA SER A 138 -1.20 -27.08 4.43
C SER A 138 -1.95 -26.69 3.15
N SER A 139 -3.28 -26.57 3.22
CA SER A 139 -4.09 -26.09 2.08
C SER A 139 -3.73 -24.65 1.67
N LYS A 140 -3.49 -23.76 2.64
CA LYS A 140 -3.04 -22.39 2.36
C LYS A 140 -1.64 -22.36 1.74
N ASP A 141 -0.73 -23.22 2.20
CA ASP A 141 0.62 -23.30 1.62
C ASP A 141 0.58 -23.75 0.15
N ASP A 142 -0.29 -24.69 -0.20
CA ASP A 142 -0.47 -25.12 -1.59
C ASP A 142 -1.04 -24.01 -2.47
N PHE A 143 -2.00 -23.23 -1.95
CA PHE A 143 -2.52 -22.05 -2.63
C PHE A 143 -1.42 -20.98 -2.86
N ILE A 144 -0.55 -20.76 -1.88
CA ILE A 144 0.59 -19.84 -2.02
C ILE A 144 1.55 -20.33 -3.11
N LYS A 145 1.83 -21.65 -3.18
CA LYS A 145 2.67 -22.21 -4.25
C LYS A 145 2.05 -21.97 -5.63
N GLU A 146 0.74 -22.18 -5.76
CA GLU A 146 0.02 -21.93 -7.02
C GLU A 146 0.09 -20.45 -7.44
N LEU A 147 -0.13 -19.52 -6.52
CA LEU A 147 0.00 -18.09 -6.78
C LEU A 147 1.42 -17.72 -7.23
N ARG A 148 2.47 -18.28 -6.61
CA ARG A 148 3.86 -18.06 -7.04
C ARG A 148 4.10 -18.51 -8.47
N VAL A 149 3.50 -19.62 -8.91
CA VAL A 149 3.59 -20.07 -10.31
C VAL A 149 2.89 -19.08 -11.24
N LYS A 150 1.67 -18.65 -10.90
CA LYS A 150 0.92 -17.64 -11.67
C LYS A 150 1.68 -16.32 -11.80
N ASP A 151 2.27 -15.82 -10.71
CA ASP A 151 3.10 -14.60 -10.73
C ASP A 151 4.33 -14.75 -11.64
N SER A 152 4.95 -15.94 -11.64
CA SER A 152 6.09 -16.22 -12.52
C SER A 152 5.71 -16.20 -14.00
N LEU A 153 4.52 -16.71 -14.35
CA LEU A 153 3.98 -16.69 -15.71
C LEU A 153 3.60 -15.26 -16.13
N LEU A 154 2.95 -14.51 -15.23
CA LEU A 154 2.61 -13.10 -15.48
C LEU A 154 3.86 -12.26 -15.79
N ARG A 155 4.96 -12.45 -15.04
CA ARG A 155 6.24 -11.78 -15.35
C ARG A 155 6.76 -12.11 -16.74
N LYS A 156 6.75 -13.39 -17.15
CA LYS A 156 7.17 -13.79 -18.51
C LYS A 156 6.29 -13.17 -19.60
N HIS A 157 4.99 -13.09 -19.37
CA HIS A 157 4.07 -12.42 -20.29
C HIS A 157 4.37 -10.92 -20.38
N GLN A 158 4.65 -10.27 -19.24
CA GLN A 158 5.01 -8.86 -19.20
C GLN A 158 6.32 -8.58 -19.96
N GLU A 159 7.36 -9.39 -19.74
CA GLU A 159 8.62 -9.31 -20.48
C GLU A 159 8.40 -9.44 -21.99
N ARG A 160 7.54 -10.37 -22.43
CA ARG A 160 7.21 -10.55 -23.85
C ARG A 160 6.45 -9.36 -24.43
N VAL A 161 5.52 -8.78 -23.66
CA VAL A 161 4.80 -7.56 -24.06
C VAL A 161 5.79 -6.41 -24.24
N ASP A 162 6.73 -6.25 -23.31
CA ASP A 162 7.71 -5.17 -23.38
C ASP A 162 8.68 -5.38 -24.56
N GLN A 163 9.12 -6.61 -24.83
CA GLN A 163 9.89 -6.93 -26.05
C GLN A 163 9.14 -6.57 -27.34
N LEU A 164 7.84 -6.90 -27.42
CA LEU A 164 7.01 -6.57 -28.57
C LEU A 164 6.83 -5.05 -28.73
N ARG A 165 6.66 -4.31 -27.63
CA ARG A 165 6.59 -2.84 -27.65
C ARG A 165 7.87 -2.21 -28.19
N HIS A 166 9.03 -2.66 -27.73
CA HIS A 166 10.32 -2.19 -28.23
C HIS A 166 10.50 -2.50 -29.73
N SER A 167 10.11 -3.71 -30.16
CA SER A 167 10.16 -4.09 -31.57
C SER A 167 9.23 -3.23 -32.44
N LEU A 168 8.03 -2.93 -31.95
CA LEU A 168 7.07 -2.07 -32.64
C LEU A 168 7.61 -0.65 -32.78
N MET A 169 8.11 -0.06 -31.69
CA MET A 169 8.70 1.28 -31.69
C MET A 169 9.85 1.40 -32.69
N LYS A 170 10.74 0.39 -32.73
CA LYS A 170 11.83 0.34 -33.70
C LYS A 170 11.30 0.31 -35.14
N ALA A 171 10.34 -0.55 -35.43
CA ALA A 171 9.74 -0.66 -36.76
C ALA A 171 9.03 0.65 -37.18
N GLU A 172 8.39 1.34 -36.25
CA GLU A 172 7.78 2.65 -36.49
C GLU A 172 8.82 3.71 -36.83
N ASP A 173 9.94 3.74 -36.11
CA ASP A 173 11.03 4.69 -36.38
C ASP A 173 11.71 4.42 -37.72
N ASP A 174 11.97 3.15 -38.05
CA ASP A 174 12.47 2.74 -39.37
C ASP A 174 11.49 3.20 -40.47
N CYS A 175 10.18 2.99 -40.28
CA CYS A 175 9.16 3.45 -41.22
C CYS A 175 9.13 4.98 -41.37
N LYS A 176 9.32 5.75 -40.29
CA LYS A 176 9.41 7.22 -40.35
C LYS A 176 10.64 7.66 -41.17
N VAL A 177 11.78 7.01 -40.98
CA VAL A 177 13.01 7.31 -41.73
C VAL A 177 12.81 7.01 -43.21
N GLU A 178 12.26 5.84 -43.54
CA GLU A 178 11.99 5.46 -44.93
C GLU A 178 10.97 6.39 -45.60
N ARG A 179 9.92 6.83 -44.88
CA ARG A 179 8.99 7.84 -45.39
C ARG A 179 9.68 9.16 -45.69
N LYS A 180 10.56 9.64 -44.81
CA LYS A 180 11.35 10.86 -45.04
C LYS A 180 12.28 10.70 -46.25
N HIS A 181 12.93 9.56 -46.38
CA HIS A 181 13.80 9.25 -47.51
C HIS A 181 13.01 9.23 -48.84
N THR A 182 11.87 8.54 -48.86
CA THR A 182 10.96 8.50 -50.01
C THR A 182 10.46 9.89 -50.42
N LEU A 183 10.10 10.74 -49.44
CA LEU A 183 9.69 12.12 -49.71
C LEU A 183 10.82 12.95 -50.32
N LYS A 184 12.05 12.82 -49.81
CA LYS A 184 13.22 13.51 -50.38
C LYS A 184 13.48 13.08 -51.81
N LEU A 185 13.43 11.78 -52.09
CA LEU A 185 13.59 11.24 -53.44
C LEU A 185 12.50 11.78 -54.39
N ARG A 186 11.23 11.74 -53.95
CA ARG A 186 10.13 12.29 -54.74
C ARG A 186 10.35 13.77 -55.06
N HIS A 187 10.70 14.57 -54.06
CA HIS A 187 10.97 16.00 -54.28
C HIS A 187 12.15 16.22 -55.24
N ALA A 188 13.24 15.44 -55.11
CA ALA A 188 14.36 15.51 -56.04
C ALA A 188 13.96 15.12 -57.48
N MET A 189 13.03 14.17 -57.64
CA MET A 189 12.48 13.82 -58.95
C MET A 189 11.60 14.94 -59.53
N GLU A 190 10.76 15.58 -58.71
CA GLU A 190 9.89 16.70 -59.11
C GLU A 190 10.69 17.96 -59.50
N GLN A 191 11.81 18.21 -58.82
CA GLN A 191 12.71 19.35 -59.11
C GLN A 191 13.61 19.12 -60.33
N ARG A 192 13.56 17.94 -60.96
CA ARG A 192 14.39 17.64 -62.12
C ARG A 192 13.88 18.46 -63.32
N PRO A 193 14.74 19.24 -64.00
CA PRO A 193 14.34 19.97 -65.21
C PRO A 193 13.76 19.03 -66.26
N SER A 194 12.74 19.49 -67.00
CA SER A 194 12.14 18.67 -68.06
C SER A 194 13.18 18.32 -69.12
N GLN A 195 13.00 17.17 -69.76
CA GLN A 195 13.94 16.69 -70.79
C GLN A 195 14.01 17.63 -71.99
N GLU A 196 12.90 18.32 -72.30
CA GLU A 196 12.84 19.39 -73.30
C GLU A 196 13.67 20.60 -72.88
N LEU A 197 13.53 21.10 -71.64
CA LEU A 197 14.31 22.25 -71.16
C LEU A 197 15.82 21.94 -71.12
N LEU A 198 16.20 20.72 -70.75
CA LEU A 198 17.60 20.29 -70.81
C LEU A 198 18.12 20.26 -72.25
N TRP A 199 17.29 19.86 -73.21
CA TRP A 199 17.66 19.83 -74.62
C TRP A 199 17.85 21.24 -75.18
N ASP A 200 16.95 22.16 -74.86
CA ASP A 200 17.04 23.56 -75.28
C ASP A 200 18.31 24.23 -74.72
N LEU A 201 18.58 24.05 -73.42
CA LEU A 201 19.80 24.57 -72.79
C LEU A 201 21.07 23.97 -73.38
N GLN A 202 21.05 22.68 -73.77
CA GLN A 202 22.17 22.02 -74.41
C GLN A 202 22.47 22.64 -75.78
N GLN A 203 21.43 22.90 -76.56
CA GLN A 203 21.54 23.53 -77.88
C GLN A 203 22.05 24.97 -77.75
N GLU A 204 21.55 25.73 -76.78
CA GLU A 204 22.01 27.09 -76.48
C GLU A 204 23.48 27.10 -76.05
N ARG A 205 23.89 26.15 -75.19
CA ARG A 205 25.29 25.97 -74.80
C ARG A 205 26.18 25.68 -76.00
N ASP A 206 25.78 24.79 -76.90
CA ASP A 206 26.58 24.47 -78.11
C ASP A 206 26.76 25.69 -79.01
N LEU A 207 25.71 26.50 -79.16
CA LEU A 207 25.78 27.76 -79.90
C LEU A 207 26.74 28.75 -79.23
N LEU A 208 26.62 28.93 -77.91
CA LEU A 208 27.51 29.81 -77.15
C LEU A 208 28.97 29.31 -77.20
N GLN A 209 29.20 28.00 -77.15
CA GLN A 209 30.52 27.41 -77.21
C GLN A 209 31.17 27.60 -78.58
N ALA A 210 30.41 27.49 -79.67
CA ALA A 210 30.87 27.86 -81.00
C ALA A 210 31.23 29.36 -81.08
N ARG A 211 30.42 30.22 -80.46
CA ARG A 211 30.67 31.67 -80.40
C ARG A 211 31.93 32.01 -79.60
N VAL A 212 32.16 31.32 -78.50
CA VAL A 212 33.38 31.46 -77.70
C VAL A 212 34.58 30.99 -78.50
N GLN A 213 34.50 29.89 -79.24
CA GLN A 213 35.60 29.46 -80.11
C GLN A 213 35.90 30.47 -81.24
N GLU A 214 34.88 31.08 -81.85
CA GLU A 214 35.06 32.19 -82.80
C GLU A 214 35.77 33.39 -82.16
N LEU A 215 35.37 33.74 -80.94
CA LEU A 215 35.99 34.83 -80.17
C LEU A 215 37.40 34.46 -79.72
N GLU A 216 37.69 33.21 -79.35
CA GLU A 216 39.02 32.71 -79.00
C GLU A 216 39.97 32.69 -80.20
N VAL A 217 39.46 32.32 -81.38
CA VAL A 217 40.18 32.46 -82.65
C VAL A 217 40.47 33.94 -82.95
N SER A 218 39.52 34.83 -82.62
CA SER A 218 39.70 36.28 -82.74
C SER A 218 40.65 36.87 -81.68
N VAL A 219 40.75 36.24 -80.50
CA VAL A 219 41.66 36.60 -79.39
C VAL A 219 43.06 36.01 -79.58
N GLN A 220 43.27 35.12 -80.54
CA GLN A 220 44.59 34.60 -80.92
C GLN A 220 45.50 35.67 -81.57
N GLU A 221 45.00 36.88 -81.85
CA GLU A 221 45.79 38.08 -82.22
C GLU A 221 46.27 38.92 -81.02
N GLY A 222 45.97 38.51 -79.78
CA GLY A 222 46.31 39.24 -78.55
C GLY A 222 47.27 38.52 -77.60
N LYS A 223 48.15 37.62 -78.07
CA LYS A 223 49.15 36.95 -77.21
C LYS A 223 50.51 37.63 -77.28
N LEU A 224 50.66 38.81 -76.67
CA LEU A 224 51.99 39.35 -76.36
C LEU A 224 52.15 39.95 -74.96
N HIS A 225 51.23 39.73 -74.02
CA HIS A 225 51.46 40.09 -72.61
C HIS A 225 51.00 39.02 -71.62
N ARG A 226 51.46 37.76 -71.80
CA ARG A 226 51.27 36.71 -70.79
C ARG A 226 52.47 36.51 -69.85
N ASN A 227 53.61 37.17 -70.12
CA ASN A 227 54.87 36.94 -69.40
C ASN A 227 55.43 38.19 -68.70
N SER A 228 54.58 39.15 -68.31
CA SER A 228 55.01 40.26 -67.46
C SER A 228 55.15 39.76 -66.01
N PRO A 229 56.28 40.00 -65.31
CA PRO A 229 56.46 39.60 -63.90
C PRO A 229 55.33 40.10 -62.97
N TYR A 230 54.75 41.26 -63.30
CA TYR A 230 53.59 41.82 -62.59
C TYR A 230 52.32 40.97 -62.76
N ILE A 231 52.12 40.34 -63.92
CA ILE A 231 50.98 39.46 -64.19
C ILE A 231 51.15 38.11 -63.45
N GLN A 232 52.37 37.59 -63.35
CA GLN A 232 52.65 36.37 -62.58
C GLN A 232 52.41 36.55 -61.08
N VAL A 233 52.86 37.68 -60.50
CA VAL A 233 52.58 37.99 -59.08
C VAL A 233 51.07 38.09 -58.83
N LEU A 234 50.31 38.75 -59.70
CA LEU A 234 48.85 38.82 -59.59
C LEU A 234 48.16 37.46 -59.77
N GLU A 235 48.69 36.58 -60.63
CA GLU A 235 48.19 35.22 -60.78
C GLU A 235 48.48 34.35 -59.53
N GLU A 236 49.66 34.50 -58.92
CA GLU A 236 50.02 33.85 -57.66
C GLU A 236 49.14 34.35 -56.50
N ASP A 237 48.98 35.66 -56.35
CA ASP A 237 48.14 36.28 -55.32
C ASP A 237 46.67 35.86 -55.47
N TRP A 238 46.19 35.77 -56.71
CA TRP A 238 44.83 35.27 -56.99
C TRP A 238 44.67 33.79 -56.65
N ARG A 239 45.68 32.96 -56.94
CA ARG A 239 45.69 31.53 -56.53
C ARG A 239 45.70 31.38 -55.01
N GLN A 240 46.50 32.16 -54.29
CA GLN A 240 46.53 32.17 -52.83
C GLN A 240 45.19 32.61 -52.23
N ALA A 241 44.62 33.72 -52.70
CA ALA A 241 43.32 34.19 -52.23
C ALA A 241 42.19 33.18 -52.50
N LEU A 242 42.24 32.47 -53.64
CA LEU A 242 41.29 31.41 -53.95
C LEU A 242 41.43 30.21 -53.01
N GLN A 243 42.66 29.81 -52.70
CA GLN A 243 42.93 28.70 -51.78
C GLN A 243 42.49 29.05 -50.36
N GLU A 244 42.80 30.26 -49.88
CA GLU A 244 42.33 30.76 -48.58
C GLU A 244 40.80 30.79 -48.51
N HIS A 245 40.13 31.27 -49.56
CA HIS A 245 38.68 31.24 -49.63
C HIS A 245 38.12 29.81 -49.62
N GLN A 246 38.79 28.86 -50.28
CA GLN A 246 38.38 27.46 -50.30
C GLN A 246 38.57 26.78 -48.94
N GLU A 247 39.66 27.10 -48.23
CA GLU A 247 39.91 26.67 -46.86
C GLU A 247 38.88 27.27 -45.89
N GLN A 248 38.59 28.56 -45.98
CA GLN A 248 37.53 29.21 -45.21
C GLN A 248 36.16 28.58 -45.48
N ALA A 249 35.83 28.30 -46.75
CA ALA A 249 34.57 27.63 -47.11
C ALA A 249 34.49 26.21 -46.53
N SER A 250 35.59 25.46 -46.54
CA SER A 250 35.67 24.12 -45.93
C SER A 250 35.46 24.17 -44.41
N THR A 251 36.04 25.18 -43.75
CA THR A 251 35.92 25.40 -42.31
C THR A 251 34.50 25.85 -41.93
N ILE A 252 33.88 26.73 -42.73
CA ILE A 252 32.47 27.12 -42.56
C ILE A 252 31.57 25.89 -42.71
N PHE A 253 31.87 25.00 -43.64
CA PHE A 253 31.10 23.78 -43.85
C PHE A 253 31.19 22.82 -42.64
N SER A 254 32.40 22.58 -42.10
CA SER A 254 32.58 21.75 -40.90
C SER A 254 31.88 22.35 -39.68
N LEU A 255 32.06 23.65 -39.42
CA LEU A 255 31.42 24.35 -38.31
C LEU A 255 29.88 24.31 -38.41
N ARG A 256 29.31 24.45 -39.61
CA ARG A 256 27.86 24.31 -39.83
C ARG A 256 27.37 22.88 -39.61
N LYS A 257 28.20 21.87 -39.88
CA LYS A 257 27.87 20.47 -39.60
C LYS A 257 27.87 20.23 -38.09
N ASP A 258 28.90 20.70 -37.39
CA ASP A 258 29.04 20.52 -35.95
C ASP A 258 27.95 21.28 -35.17
N LEU A 259 27.59 22.50 -35.61
CA LEU A 259 26.48 23.27 -35.04
C LEU A 259 25.16 22.50 -35.13
N ARG A 260 24.83 21.93 -36.30
CA ARG A 260 23.61 21.12 -36.47
C ARG A 260 23.61 19.88 -35.59
N GLN A 261 24.77 19.25 -35.39
CA GLN A 261 24.88 18.10 -34.49
C GLN A 261 24.68 18.50 -33.04
N ALA A 262 25.29 19.61 -32.60
CA ALA A 262 25.11 20.15 -31.26
C ALA A 262 23.66 20.57 -31.00
N GLU A 263 22.99 21.21 -31.96
CA GLU A 263 21.57 21.56 -31.88
C GLU A 263 20.69 20.31 -31.76
N ALA A 264 20.96 19.26 -32.53
CA ALA A 264 20.22 17.99 -32.43
C ALA A 264 20.39 17.31 -31.06
N LEU A 265 21.61 17.32 -30.50
CA LEU A 265 21.86 16.81 -29.15
C LEU A 265 21.14 17.65 -28.10
N ARG A 266 21.16 18.98 -28.23
CA ARG A 266 20.44 19.90 -27.34
C ARG A 266 18.93 19.59 -27.33
N THR A 267 18.32 19.38 -28.50
CA THR A 267 16.90 19.03 -28.59
C THR A 267 16.60 17.72 -27.85
N ARG A 268 17.40 16.67 -28.05
CA ARG A 268 17.22 15.40 -27.33
C ARG A 268 17.33 15.55 -25.82
N CYS A 269 18.35 16.27 -25.34
CA CYS A 269 18.52 16.52 -23.91
C CYS A 269 17.34 17.31 -23.32
N MET A 270 16.77 18.25 -24.09
CA MET A 270 15.57 18.98 -23.67
C MET A 270 14.35 18.07 -23.58
N GLU A 271 14.12 17.20 -24.58
CA GLU A 271 13.04 16.21 -24.57
C GLU A 271 13.17 15.23 -23.40
N GLU A 272 14.37 14.72 -23.13
CA GLU A 272 14.64 13.85 -21.98
C GLU A 272 14.37 14.57 -20.66
N LYS A 273 14.81 15.83 -20.53
CA LYS A 273 14.55 16.66 -19.35
C LYS A 273 13.05 16.85 -19.13
N GLU A 274 12.28 17.21 -20.17
CA GLU A 274 10.83 17.37 -20.08
C GLU A 274 10.13 16.06 -19.67
N MET A 275 10.56 14.93 -20.23
CA MET A 275 10.06 13.60 -19.85
C MET A 275 10.34 13.29 -18.37
N PHE A 276 11.55 13.56 -17.87
CA PHE A 276 11.86 13.38 -16.45
C PHE A 276 11.06 14.31 -15.55
N GLU A 277 10.86 15.58 -15.94
CA GLU A 277 10.04 16.53 -15.20
C GLU A 277 8.58 16.07 -15.09
N LEU A 278 8.00 15.54 -16.18
CA LEU A 278 6.67 14.96 -16.18
C LEU A 278 6.57 13.74 -15.26
N GLN A 279 7.56 12.84 -15.28
CA GLN A 279 7.61 11.69 -14.37
C GLN A 279 7.70 12.12 -12.91
N CYS A 280 8.56 13.09 -12.59
CA CYS A 280 8.66 13.64 -11.23
C CYS A 280 7.34 14.27 -10.78
N LEU A 281 6.64 14.97 -11.67
CA LEU A 281 5.36 15.59 -11.36
C LEU A 281 4.26 14.54 -11.12
N ALA A 282 4.22 13.48 -11.91
CA ALA A 282 3.32 12.35 -11.68
C ALA A 282 3.57 11.68 -10.32
N LEU A 283 4.83 11.33 -10.02
CA LEU A 283 5.20 10.72 -8.75
C LEU A 283 4.87 11.60 -7.54
N ARG A 284 5.05 12.94 -7.64
CA ARG A 284 4.64 13.86 -6.58
C ARG A 284 3.13 13.86 -6.37
N LYS A 285 2.34 13.81 -7.44
CA LYS A 285 0.88 13.72 -7.35
C LYS A 285 0.44 12.40 -6.71
N ASP A 286 1.06 11.28 -7.10
CA ASP A 286 0.77 9.97 -6.52
C ASP A 286 1.13 9.94 -5.03
N ALA A 287 2.32 10.41 -4.66
CA ALA A 287 2.74 10.50 -3.27
C ALA A 287 1.78 11.35 -2.43
N LYS A 288 1.29 12.47 -2.98
CA LYS A 288 0.28 13.31 -2.33
C LYS A 288 -1.04 12.55 -2.17
N MET A 289 -1.52 11.87 -3.20
CA MET A 289 -2.76 11.08 -3.16
C MET A 289 -2.68 9.96 -2.11
N TYR A 290 -1.54 9.26 -2.01
CA TYR A 290 -1.32 8.27 -0.96
C TYR A 290 -1.31 8.89 0.44
N LYS A 291 -0.66 10.04 0.60
CA LYS A 291 -0.66 10.78 1.88
C LYS A 291 -2.09 11.17 2.29
N ASP A 292 -2.84 11.80 1.41
CA ASP A 292 -4.22 12.25 1.65
C ASP A 292 -5.12 11.04 2.00
N ARG A 293 -4.92 9.89 1.34
CA ARG A 293 -5.64 8.66 1.63
C ARG A 293 -5.31 8.09 3.02
N ILE A 294 -4.04 8.12 3.42
CA ILE A 294 -3.62 7.67 4.76
C ILE A 294 -4.22 8.59 5.82
N GLU A 295 -4.19 9.91 5.61
CA GLU A 295 -4.81 10.88 6.53
C GLU A 295 -6.31 10.65 6.69
N ALA A 296 -7.04 10.38 5.59
CA ALA A 296 -8.46 10.06 5.64
C ALA A 296 -8.75 8.77 6.44
N ILE A 297 -7.94 7.72 6.27
CA ILE A 297 -8.09 6.47 7.03
C ILE A 297 -7.85 6.71 8.53
N LEU A 298 -6.84 7.52 8.87
CA LEU A 298 -6.55 7.87 10.27
C LEU A 298 -7.69 8.66 10.91
N GLN A 299 -8.28 9.62 10.19
CA GLN A 299 -9.46 10.37 10.65
C GLN A 299 -10.65 9.44 10.90
N GLN A 300 -10.95 8.52 9.96
CA GLN A 300 -12.01 7.53 10.15
C GLN A 300 -11.78 6.64 11.38
N MET A 301 -10.54 6.24 11.65
CA MET A 301 -10.22 5.47 12.85
C MET A 301 -10.41 6.26 14.16
N GLU A 302 -10.13 7.56 14.13
CA GLU A 302 -10.32 8.46 15.25
C GLU A 302 -11.81 8.70 15.53
N GLU A 303 -12.61 8.95 14.48
CA GLU A 303 -14.07 9.08 14.58
C GLU A 303 -14.70 7.83 15.20
N VAL A 304 -14.35 6.63 14.70
CA VAL A 304 -14.83 5.36 15.26
C VAL A 304 -14.41 5.19 16.72
N SER A 305 -13.24 5.72 17.10
CA SER A 305 -12.79 5.66 18.50
C SER A 305 -13.55 6.64 19.39
N ILE A 306 -13.84 7.85 18.90
CA ILE A 306 -14.68 8.83 19.59
C ILE A 306 -16.11 8.31 19.76
N GLU A 307 -16.72 7.75 18.71
CA GLU A 307 -18.07 7.18 18.78
C GLU A 307 -18.14 6.04 19.80
N ARG A 308 -17.13 5.16 19.82
CA ARG A 308 -16.99 4.13 20.85
C ARG A 308 -16.96 4.73 22.25
N ASP A 309 -16.16 5.77 22.47
CA ASP A 309 -16.01 6.43 23.77
C ASP A 309 -17.29 7.18 24.19
N GLN A 310 -17.99 7.81 23.24
CA GLN A 310 -19.29 8.45 23.47
C GLN A 310 -20.36 7.41 23.83
N GLN A 311 -20.41 6.26 23.15
CA GLN A 311 -21.31 5.17 23.51
C GLN A 311 -21.01 4.64 24.92
N LEU A 312 -19.73 4.53 25.28
CA LEU A 312 -19.33 4.15 26.66
C LEU A 312 -19.80 5.19 27.69
N GLN A 313 -19.75 6.49 27.38
CA GLN A 313 -20.23 7.57 28.27
C GLN A 313 -21.75 7.68 28.33
N GLN A 314 -22.46 7.48 27.22
CA GLN A 314 -23.93 7.46 27.23
C GLN A 314 -24.43 6.25 28.04
N HIS A 315 -23.79 5.09 27.87
CA HIS A 315 -24.12 3.90 28.64
C HIS A 315 -23.73 4.02 30.12
N SER A 316 -22.85 4.96 30.51
CA SER A 316 -22.60 5.29 31.92
C SER A 316 -23.64 6.26 32.49
N ARG A 317 -24.07 7.29 31.75
CA ARG A 317 -25.06 8.28 32.21
C ARG A 317 -26.48 7.72 32.39
N VAL A 318 -26.91 6.75 31.59
CA VAL A 318 -28.25 6.14 31.73
C VAL A 318 -28.38 5.33 33.03
N VAL A 319 -27.27 4.96 33.66
CA VAL A 319 -27.24 4.19 34.92
C VAL A 319 -27.35 5.10 36.16
N ASP A 320 -27.17 6.43 36.01
CA ASP A 320 -27.17 7.40 37.11
C ASP A 320 -28.47 8.26 37.17
N VAL A 321 -29.61 7.77 36.65
CA VAL A 321 -30.91 8.46 36.80
C VAL A 321 -31.48 8.15 38.20
N PRO A 322 -31.64 9.14 39.11
CA PRO A 322 -32.24 8.89 40.41
C PRO A 322 -33.76 8.67 40.25
N PRO A 323 -34.40 7.81 41.07
CA PRO A 323 -35.82 7.56 40.98
C PRO A 323 -36.62 8.84 41.25
N GLY A 324 -37.53 9.17 40.32
CA GLY A 324 -38.45 10.30 40.46
C GLY A 324 -39.37 10.17 41.68
N PRO A 325 -39.85 11.29 42.25
CA PRO A 325 -40.55 11.28 43.52
C PRO A 325 -41.90 10.55 43.41
N LEU A 326 -42.11 9.61 44.34
CA LEU A 326 -43.36 8.89 44.57
C LEU A 326 -44.49 9.88 44.85
N VAL A 327 -45.53 9.84 44.01
CA VAL A 327 -46.77 10.58 44.19
C VAL A 327 -47.43 10.10 45.49
N GLY A 328 -47.50 11.01 46.46
CA GLY A 328 -48.03 10.79 47.80
C GLY A 328 -49.53 10.53 47.85
N ALA A 329 -49.90 9.75 48.86
CA ALA A 329 -51.23 9.36 49.25
C ALA A 329 -52.21 10.55 49.38
N LYS A 330 -53.39 10.41 48.77
CA LYS A 330 -54.56 11.24 49.09
C LYS A 330 -55.20 10.70 50.37
N THR A 331 -55.03 11.43 51.47
CA THR A 331 -55.86 11.30 52.67
C THR A 331 -57.27 11.82 52.37
N TYR A 332 -58.28 10.96 52.49
CA TYR A 332 -59.68 11.35 52.48
C TYR A 332 -60.05 11.92 53.86
N THR A 333 -60.36 13.22 53.92
CA THR A 333 -61.05 13.83 55.06
C THR A 333 -62.56 13.69 54.86
N ALA A 334 -63.21 13.13 55.88
CA ALA A 334 -64.66 12.96 55.99
C ALA A 334 -65.40 14.31 56.09
N LYS A 335 -66.54 14.38 55.42
CA LYS A 335 -67.75 15.07 55.88
C LYS A 335 -68.95 14.18 55.59
#